data_AF-A0A5N9ASE8-F1
#
_entry.id   AF-A0A5N9ASE8-F1
#
_cell.length_a   1.000
_cell.length_b   1.000
_cell.length_c   1.000
_cell.angle_alpha   90.00
_cell.angle_beta   90.00
_cell.angle_gamma   90.00
#
_symmetry.space_group_name_H-M   'P 1'
#
loop_
_entity.id
_entity.type
_entity.pdbx_description
1 polymer ?
#
loop_
_entity_poly.entity_id
_entity_poly.type
_entity_poly.pdbx_seq_one_letter_code
_entity_poly.pdbx_strand_id
1 'polypeptide(L)'
;MGWKDEYKAKLTSAEGAVSLVKNGDRIVVPLTEQPLSLIAALTDRAETLRGVSVCVSTPGFDIGGLLSGGLEVEVEIFLGPLAREYE
;
A
#
# COMPACT_ATOMS: atom_id res chain seq x y z
N MET A 1 -19.19 8.83 -24.36
CA MET A 1 -18.64 8.89 -22.98
C MET A 1 -17.28 9.55 -23.05
N GLY A 2 -17.09 10.63 -22.30
CA GLY A 2 -15.79 11.29 -22.18
C GLY A 2 -15.08 10.91 -20.88
N TRP A 3 -13.80 11.29 -20.75
CA TRP A 3 -13.01 10.99 -19.54
C TRP A 3 -13.65 11.50 -18.24
N LYS A 4 -14.45 12.58 -18.30
CA LYS A 4 -15.17 13.13 -17.15
C LYS A 4 -16.25 12.18 -16.62
N ASP A 5 -16.92 11.46 -17.51
CA ASP A 5 -17.96 10.49 -17.12
C ASP A 5 -17.30 9.28 -16.45
N GLU A 6 -16.18 8.83 -17.00
CA GLU A 6 -15.40 7.72 -16.45
C GLU A 6 -14.78 8.08 -15.08
N TYR A 7 -14.25 9.29 -14.94
CA TYR A 7 -13.73 9.77 -13.65
C TYR A 7 -14.82 9.74 -12.57
N LYS A 8 -16.00 10.29 -12.87
CA LYS A 8 -17.15 10.28 -11.94
C LYS A 8 -17.59 8.86 -11.60
N ALA A 9 -17.53 7.93 -12.55
CA ALA A 9 -17.89 6.53 -12.33
C ALA A 9 -16.88 5.77 -11.47
N LYS A 10 -15.59 6.17 -11.49
CA LYS A 10 -14.51 5.53 -10.71
C LYS A 10 -14.22 6.22 -9.38
N LEU A 11 -14.69 7.44 -9.17
CA LEU A 11 -14.50 8.18 -7.93
C LEU A 11 -15.19 7.46 -6.77
N THR A 12 -14.44 7.17 -5.71
CA THR A 12 -14.90 6.40 -4.55
C THR A 12 -14.15 6.81 -3.28
N SER A 13 -14.55 6.28 -2.12
CA SER A 13 -13.83 6.45 -0.85
C SER A 13 -12.58 5.57 -0.79
N ALA A 14 -11.71 5.80 0.19
CA ALA A 14 -10.51 4.98 0.38
C ALA A 14 -10.90 3.51 0.69
N GLU A 15 -11.89 3.32 1.56
CA GLU A 15 -12.46 2.01 1.93
C GLU A 15 -13.05 1.31 0.69
N GLY A 16 -13.78 2.07 -0.13
CA GLY A 16 -14.32 1.58 -1.39
C GLY A 16 -13.23 1.14 -2.36
N ALA A 17 -12.14 1.89 -2.47
CA ALA A 17 -11.01 1.54 -3.32
C ALA A 17 -10.28 0.28 -2.82
N VAL A 18 -9.94 0.21 -1.53
CA VAL A 18 -9.22 -0.94 -0.98
C VAL A 18 -10.06 -2.21 -0.92
N SER A 19 -11.40 -2.11 -1.00
CA SER A 19 -12.28 -3.28 -1.09
C SER A 19 -11.99 -4.18 -2.30
N LEU A 20 -11.32 -3.66 -3.32
CA LEU A 20 -10.89 -4.41 -4.50
C LEU A 20 -9.76 -5.41 -4.21
N VAL A 21 -9.00 -5.22 -3.13
CA VAL A 21 -7.92 -6.14 -2.71
C VAL A 21 -8.51 -7.45 -2.21
N LYS A 22 -7.98 -8.56 -2.73
CA LYS A 22 -8.38 -9.93 -2.46
C LYS A 22 -7.26 -10.70 -1.76
N ASN A 23 -7.62 -11.85 -1.18
CA ASN A 23 -6.66 -12.79 -0.62
C ASN A 23 -5.66 -13.23 -1.70
N GLY A 24 -4.37 -13.25 -1.36
CA GLY A 24 -3.29 -13.61 -2.29
C GLY A 24 -2.75 -12.46 -3.14
N ASP A 25 -3.32 -11.25 -3.08
CA ASP A 25 -2.86 -10.13 -3.88
C ASP A 25 -1.47 -9.63 -3.42
N ARG A 26 -0.69 -9.15 -4.39
CA ARG A 26 0.54 -8.38 -4.16
C ARG A 26 0.27 -6.91 -4.45
N ILE A 27 0.45 -6.07 -3.44
CA ILE A 27 0.25 -4.63 -3.49
C ILE A 27 1.62 -3.96 -3.62
N VAL A 28 1.72 -2.95 -4.48
CA VAL A 28 2.93 -2.14 -4.63
C VAL A 28 2.60 -0.70 -4.25
N VAL A 29 3.34 -0.17 -3.27
CA VAL A 29 3.26 1.22 -2.84
C VAL A 29 4.44 1.98 -3.46
N PRO A 30 4.19 2.99 -4.31
CA PRO A 30 5.25 3.70 -5.00
C PRO A 30 6.09 4.53 -4.03
N LEU A 31 7.36 4.77 -4.39
CA LEU A 31 8.29 5.61 -3.64
C LEU A 31 7.74 7.03 -3.42
N THR A 32 7.37 7.70 -4.51
CA THR A 32 6.83 9.06 -4.50
C THR A 32 5.31 9.03 -4.41
N GLU A 33 4.72 10.00 -3.69
CA GLU A 33 3.26 10.16 -3.56
C GLU A 33 2.57 8.91 -2.97
N GLN A 34 3.11 8.43 -1.84
CA GLN A 34 2.55 7.29 -1.11
C GLN A 34 1.08 7.59 -0.72
N PRO A 35 0.10 6.75 -1.12
CA PRO A 35 -1.31 7.06 -0.94
C PRO A 35 -1.75 6.76 0.50
N LEU A 36 -1.42 7.67 1.42
CA LEU A 36 -1.59 7.48 2.87
C LEU A 36 -3.04 7.13 3.27
N SER A 37 -4.04 7.71 2.59
CA SER A 37 -5.45 7.39 2.84
C SER A 37 -5.82 5.96 2.45
N LEU A 38 -5.26 5.44 1.35
CA LEU A 38 -5.46 4.05 0.95
C LEU A 38 -4.71 3.09 1.87
N ILE A 39 -3.52 3.46 2.33
CA ILE A 39 -2.74 2.66 3.28
C ILE A 39 -3.45 2.55 4.63
N ALA A 40 -4.01 3.66 5.14
CA ALA A 40 -4.80 3.65 6.37
C ALA A 40 -6.02 2.73 6.22
N ALA A 41 -6.81 2.90 5.15
CA ALA A 41 -7.97 2.05 4.89
C ALA A 41 -7.61 0.57 4.68
N LEU A 42 -6.44 0.27 4.09
CA LEU A 42 -5.94 -1.10 3.95
C LEU A 42 -5.56 -1.70 5.31
N THR A 43 -4.88 -0.91 6.15
CA THR A 43 -4.51 -1.29 7.52
C THR A 43 -5.75 -1.67 8.35
N ASP A 44 -6.81 -0.86 8.28
CA ASP A 44 -8.05 -1.09 9.04
C ASP A 44 -8.76 -2.40 8.66
N ARG A 45 -8.56 -2.90 7.43
CA ARG A 45 -9.15 -4.17 6.95
C ARG A 45 -8.17 -5.34 6.92
N ALA A 46 -6.91 -5.12 7.29
CA ALA A 46 -5.82 -6.06 7.10
C ALA A 46 -6.10 -7.44 7.72
N GLU A 47 -6.68 -7.47 8.92
CA GLU A 47 -7.04 -8.72 9.64
C GLU A 47 -8.05 -9.60 8.90
N THR A 48 -8.77 -9.06 7.91
CA THR A 48 -9.74 -9.80 7.10
C THR A 48 -9.11 -10.46 5.87
N LEU A 49 -7.87 -10.09 5.54
CA LEU A 49 -7.14 -10.56 4.36
C LEU A 49 -6.22 -11.72 4.72
N ARG A 50 -5.96 -12.61 3.75
CA ARG A 50 -5.06 -13.76 3.90
C ARG A 50 -4.09 -13.84 2.74
N GLY A 51 -2.82 -14.02 3.04
CA GLY A 51 -1.77 -14.17 2.03
C GLY A 51 -1.56 -12.92 1.17
N VAL A 52 -1.89 -11.73 1.67
CA VAL A 52 -1.62 -10.47 0.97
C VAL A 52 -0.20 -10.01 1.32
N SER A 53 0.54 -9.58 0.29
CA SER A 53 1.89 -9.01 0.43
C SER A 53 1.90 -7.56 -0.02
N VAL A 54 2.67 -6.72 0.68
CA VAL A 54 2.86 -5.29 0.37
C VAL A 54 4.33 -5.06 0.12
N CYS A 55 4.68 -4.59 -1.08
CA CYS A 55 6.01 -4.07 -1.38
C CYS A 55 5.97 -2.55 -1.27
N VAL A 56 6.82 -1.96 -0.43
CA VAL A 56 6.88 -0.51 -0.22
C VAL A 56 8.31 0.01 -0.33
N SER A 57 8.52 1.03 -1.16
CA SER A 57 9.82 1.69 -1.31
C SER A 57 9.97 2.81 -0.28
N THR A 58 10.95 2.69 0.63
CA THR A 58 11.28 3.65 1.71
C THR A 58 10.02 4.26 2.38
N PRO A 59 9.31 3.49 3.22
CA PRO A 59 8.01 3.89 3.76
C PRO A 59 8.09 5.21 4.54
N GLY A 60 7.25 6.17 4.18
CA GLY A 60 7.06 7.43 4.90
C GLY A 60 5.94 7.35 5.95
N PHE A 61 5.50 6.15 6.29
CA PHE A 61 4.42 5.85 7.23
C PHE A 61 4.78 4.63 8.09
N ASP A 62 4.05 4.43 9.18
CA ASP A 62 4.23 3.27 10.06
C ASP A 62 3.70 2.00 9.40
N ILE A 63 4.59 1.09 9.01
CA ILE A 63 4.24 -0.24 8.46
C ILE A 63 3.75 -1.21 9.54
N GLY A 64 3.88 -0.86 10.82
CA GLY A 64 3.49 -1.70 11.96
C GLY A 64 2.03 -2.11 11.91
N GLY A 65 1.13 -1.22 11.47
CA GLY A 65 -0.29 -1.51 11.30
C GLY A 65 -0.56 -2.64 10.29
N LEU A 66 0.16 -2.64 9.17
CA LEU A 66 0.03 -3.68 8.14
C LEU A 66 0.54 -5.02 8.67
N LEU A 67 1.68 -5.01 9.36
CA LEU A 67 2.26 -6.20 9.98
C LEU A 67 1.35 -6.79 11.07
N SER A 68 0.82 -5.94 11.97
CA SER A 68 -0.11 -6.39 13.01
C SER A 68 -1.40 -6.96 12.45
N GLY A 69 -1.84 -6.46 11.29
CA GLY A 69 -2.98 -7.00 10.56
C GLY A 69 -2.73 -8.33 9.84
N GLY A 70 -1.49 -8.85 9.88
CA GLY A 70 -1.13 -10.14 9.30
C GLY A 70 -0.75 -10.10 7.83
N LEU A 71 -0.45 -8.91 7.27
CA LEU A 71 0.10 -8.77 5.93
C LEU A 71 1.61 -9.01 5.94
N GLU A 72 2.11 -9.61 4.88
CA GLU A 72 3.55 -9.66 4.61
C GLU A 72 3.99 -8.31 4.04
N VAL A 73 5.07 -7.73 4.58
CA VAL A 73 5.59 -6.44 4.12
C VAL A 73 7.05 -6.57 3.70
N GLU A 74 7.30 -6.32 2.41
CA GLU A 74 8.63 -6.20 1.81
C GLU A 74 8.99 -4.70 1.72
N VAL A 75 10.13 -4.33 2.32
CA VAL A 75 10.61 -2.95 2.27
C VAL A 75 11.77 -2.87 1.28
N GLU A 76 11.58 -2.08 0.24
CA GLU A 76 12.63 -1.76 -0.74
C GLU A 76 13.33 -0.46 -0.32
N ILE A 77 14.66 -0.53 -0.15
CA ILE A 77 15.49 0.64 0.18
C ILE A 77 16.65 0.70 -0.81
N PHE A 78 16.93 1.89 -1.33
CA PHE A 78 18.15 2.14 -2.09
C PHE A 78 19.31 2.49 -1.14
N LEU A 79 20.26 1.57 -1.01
CA LEU A 79 21.51 1.81 -0.28
C LEU A 79 22.62 2.21 -1.25
N GLY A 80 22.76 3.52 -1.44
CA GLY A 80 23.89 4.10 -2.15
C GLY A 80 25.23 3.87 -1.43
N PRO A 81 26.38 4.17 -2.06
CA PRO A 81 27.70 3.96 -1.46
C PRO A 81 27.88 4.58 -0.07
N LEU A 82 27.25 5.74 0.16
CA LEU A 82 27.24 6.41 1.46
C LEU A 82 26.49 5.62 2.54
N ALA A 83 25.33 5.06 2.23
CA ALA A 83 24.51 4.34 3.22
C ALA A 83 25.04 2.93 3.50
N ARG A 84 25.70 2.30 2.52
CA ARG A 84 26.25 0.94 2.63
C ARG A 84 27.35 0.79 3.70
N GLU A 85 28.05 1.87 4.06
CA GLU A 85 29.08 1.82 5.10
C GLU A 85 28.51 1.64 6.52
N TYR A 86 27.19 1.72 6.70
CA TYR A 86 26.51 1.73 8.01
C TYR A 86 25.60 0.53 8.27
N GLU A 87 25.53 -0.45 7.37
CA GLU A 87 24.85 -1.75 7.55
C GLU A 87 25.86 -2.90 7.60
#